data_AF-A0A1Q7W769-F1
#
_entry.id   AF-A0A1Q7W769-F1
#
_cell.length_a   1.000
_cell.length_b   1.000
_cell.length_c   1.000
_cell.angle_alpha   90.00
_cell.angle_beta   90.00
_cell.angle_gamma   90.00
#
_symmetry.space_group_name_H-M   'P 1'
#
loop_
_entity.id
_entity.type
_entity.pdbx_description
1 polymer ?
#
loop_
_entity_poly.entity_id
_entity_poly.type
_entity_poly.pdbx_seq_one_letter_code
_entity_poly.pdbx_strand_id
1 'polypeptide(L)'
;MTGLGDGAPGPEASIGKLAWARWHRDLGELAMEICGGAGTVTGPGYGLSEWQRLWLFSRADTIYGGSDEIQRNVVAERVLGLPKEPRA
;
A
#
# COMPACT_ATOMS: atom_id res chain seq x y z
N MET A 1 3.76 23.75 -9.74
CA MET A 1 4.49 22.49 -9.49
C MET A 1 5.50 22.75 -8.38
N THR A 2 5.04 22.80 -7.13
CA THR A 2 5.88 23.03 -5.94
C THR A 2 6.23 21.68 -5.34
N GLY A 3 7.31 21.09 -5.86
CA GLY A 3 7.76 19.77 -5.41
C GLY A 3 9.14 19.40 -5.94
N LEU A 4 10.11 20.33 -5.93
CA LEU A 4 11.55 20.06 -6.12
C LEU A 4 12.43 21.06 -5.33
N GLY A 5 11.96 21.54 -4.17
CA GLY A 5 12.61 22.64 -3.43
C GLY A 5 13.51 22.22 -2.25
N ASP A 6 13.05 21.33 -1.36
CA ASP A 6 13.65 21.20 -0.01
C ASP A 6 13.98 19.75 0.42
N GLY A 7 14.15 18.83 -0.53
CA GLY A 7 14.56 17.43 -0.25
C GLY A 7 13.48 16.54 0.40
N ALA A 8 12.39 17.10 0.91
CA ALA A 8 11.23 16.35 1.36
C ALA A 8 10.31 15.99 0.16
N PRO A 9 9.78 14.75 0.09
CA PRO A 9 8.83 14.37 -0.96
C PRO A 9 7.57 15.26 -0.89
N GLY A 10 7.18 15.82 -2.04
CA GLY A 10 5.93 16.57 -2.18
C GLY A 10 4.69 15.68 -2.10
N PRO A 11 3.47 16.27 -2.13
CA PRO A 11 2.21 15.51 -2.14
C PRO A 11 2.11 14.49 -3.30
N GLU A 12 2.91 14.64 -4.35
CA GLU A 12 3.03 13.68 -5.46
C GLU A 12 3.55 12.31 -4.99
N ALA A 13 4.27 12.23 -3.88
CA ALA A 13 4.75 10.97 -3.30
C ALA A 13 3.59 10.04 -2.87
N SER A 14 2.42 10.61 -2.56
CA SER A 14 1.19 9.85 -2.27
C SER A 14 0.77 8.95 -3.44
N ILE A 15 1.04 9.36 -4.69
CA ILE A 15 0.77 8.55 -5.89
C ILE A 15 1.64 7.29 -5.86
N GLY A 16 2.94 7.45 -5.60
CA GLY A 16 3.88 6.34 -5.49
C GLY A 16 3.51 5.36 -4.38
N LYS A 17 3.09 5.88 -3.21
CA LYS A 17 2.61 5.04 -2.09
C LYS A 17 1.41 4.20 -2.49
N LEU A 18 0.38 4.83 -3.08
CA LEU A 18 -0.84 4.13 -3.52
C LEU A 18 -0.53 3.05 -4.56
N ALA A 19 0.36 3.35 -5.51
CA ALA A 19 0.81 2.38 -6.50
C ALA A 19 1.56 1.21 -5.86
N TRP A 20 2.47 1.48 -4.92
CA TRP A 20 3.22 0.47 -4.19
C TRP A 20 2.32 -0.44 -3.36
N ALA A 21 1.42 0.13 -2.55
CA ALA A 21 0.53 -0.64 -1.68
C ALA A 21 -0.40 -1.57 -2.49
N ARG A 22 -0.87 -1.11 -3.65
CA ARG A 22 -1.62 -1.96 -4.59
C ARG A 22 -0.74 -3.07 -5.16
N TRP A 23 0.39 -2.72 -5.75
CA TRP A 23 1.29 -3.68 -6.38
C TRP A 23 1.78 -4.76 -5.42
N HIS A 24 2.15 -4.39 -4.19
CA HIS A 24 2.69 -5.32 -3.20
C HIS A 24 1.64 -6.33 -2.70
N ARG A 25 0.38 -5.87 -2.58
CA ARG A 25 -0.76 -6.74 -2.32
C ARG A 25 -1.02 -7.70 -3.49
N ASP A 26 -1.08 -7.18 -4.71
CA ASP A 26 -1.35 -7.98 -5.91
C ASP A 26 -0.26 -9.04 -6.10
N LEU A 27 1.01 -8.69 -5.83
CA LEU A 27 2.13 -9.63 -5.82
C LEU A 27 1.96 -10.73 -4.78
N GLY A 28 1.57 -10.36 -3.55
CA GLY A 28 1.29 -11.34 -2.51
C GLY A 28 0.15 -12.28 -2.90
N GLU A 29 -0.93 -11.75 -3.48
CA GLU A 29 -2.08 -12.55 -3.93
C GLU A 29 -1.67 -13.53 -5.03
N LEU A 30 -0.93 -13.07 -6.02
CA LEU A 30 -0.39 -13.91 -7.10
C LEU A 30 0.54 -15.00 -6.55
N ALA A 31 1.41 -14.67 -5.60
CA ALA A 31 2.31 -15.64 -4.99
C ALA A 31 1.52 -16.77 -4.30
N MET A 32 0.44 -16.43 -3.60
CA MET A 32 -0.43 -17.40 -2.94
C MET A 32 -1.23 -18.25 -3.94
N GLU A 33 -1.67 -17.66 -5.05
CA GLU A 33 -2.32 -18.39 -6.14
C GLU A 33 -1.38 -19.44 -6.75
N ILE A 34 -0.12 -19.06 -7.03
CA ILE A 34 0.92 -19.97 -7.55
C ILE A 34 1.23 -21.08 -6.53
N CYS A 35 1.33 -20.76 -5.24
CA CYS A 35 1.56 -21.76 -4.19
C CYS A 35 0.38 -22.73 -4.01
N GLY A 36 -0.82 -22.34 -4.46
CA GLY A 36 -2.04 -23.11 -4.32
C GLY A 36 -2.34 -23.48 -2.87
N GLY A 37 -2.91 -24.67 -2.65
CA GLY A 37 -3.31 -25.14 -1.32
C GLY A 37 -2.15 -25.24 -0.31
N ALA A 38 -0.91 -25.47 -0.76
CA ALA A 38 0.24 -25.49 0.14
C ALA A 38 0.51 -24.10 0.75
N GLY A 39 0.17 -23.04 0.02
CA GLY A 39 0.29 -21.66 0.51
C GLY A 39 -0.64 -21.34 1.68
N THR A 40 -1.73 -22.08 1.90
CA THR A 40 -2.71 -21.77 2.95
C THR A 40 -2.44 -22.45 4.29
N VAL A 41 -1.36 -23.24 4.39
CA VAL A 41 -1.00 -24.01 5.58
C VAL A 41 0.36 -23.58 6.10
N THR A 42 0.48 -23.41 7.41
CA THR A 42 1.76 -23.06 8.04
C THR A 42 2.66 -24.29 8.20
N GLY A 43 3.97 -24.05 8.25
CA GLY A 43 4.98 -25.07 8.53
C GLY A 43 5.10 -25.41 10.03
N PRO A 44 6.05 -26.29 10.40
CA PRO A 44 6.31 -26.65 11.79
C PRO A 44 6.48 -25.41 12.70
N GLY A 45 5.86 -25.44 13.87
CA GLY A 45 5.90 -24.32 14.81
C GLY A 45 5.21 -23.04 14.30
N TYR A 46 4.23 -23.17 13.39
CA TYR A 46 3.55 -22.04 12.73
C TYR A 46 4.50 -21.17 11.87
N GLY A 47 5.60 -21.75 11.38
CA GLY A 47 6.52 -21.08 10.48
C GLY A 47 5.85 -20.69 9.18
N LEU A 48 5.98 -19.43 8.79
CA LEU A 48 5.52 -18.93 7.49
C LEU A 48 6.63 -19.06 6.45
N SER A 49 6.28 -19.29 5.19
CA SER A 49 7.17 -19.07 4.06
C SER A 49 7.38 -17.56 3.81
N GLU A 50 8.34 -17.20 2.95
CA GLU A 50 8.52 -15.80 2.54
C GLU A 50 7.26 -15.25 1.84
N TRP A 51 6.60 -16.04 0.99
CA TRP A 51 5.40 -15.65 0.26
C TRP A 51 4.18 -15.48 1.17
N GLN A 52 4.04 -16.34 2.18
CA GLN A 52 3.00 -16.18 3.20
C GLN A 52 3.22 -14.91 4.03
N ARG A 53 4.48 -14.62 4.42
CA ARG A 53 4.80 -13.38 5.13
C ARG A 53 4.51 -12.16 4.26
N LEU A 54 4.91 -12.20 2.99
CA LEU A 54 4.67 -11.13 2.03
C LEU A 54 3.16 -10.84 1.89
N TRP A 55 2.35 -11.87 1.66
CA TRP A 55 0.90 -11.74 1.48
C TRP A 55 0.18 -11.22 2.73
N LEU A 56 0.60 -11.66 3.92
CA LEU A 56 0.03 -11.16 5.18
C LEU A 56 0.45 -9.71 5.44
N PHE A 57 1.73 -9.40 5.24
CA PHE A 57 2.28 -8.07 5.53
C PHE A 57 1.75 -7.00 4.58
N SER A 58 1.62 -7.30 3.28
CA SER A 58 1.21 -6.32 2.26
C SER A 58 -0.17 -5.69 2.50
N ARG A 59 -1.02 -6.31 3.35
CA ARG A 59 -2.29 -5.71 3.79
C ARG A 59 -2.09 -4.44 4.61
N ALA A 60 -1.03 -4.41 5.42
CA ALA A 60 -0.72 -3.28 6.28
C ALA A 60 -0.33 -2.03 5.46
N ASP A 61 0.25 -2.19 4.26
CA ASP A 61 0.67 -1.08 3.38
C ASP A 61 -0.48 -0.12 3.04
N THR A 62 -1.72 -0.63 3.00
CA THR A 62 -2.90 0.17 2.72
C THR A 62 -3.36 1.02 3.91
N ILE A 63 -2.77 0.83 5.09
CA ILE A 63 -3.21 1.39 6.37
C ILE A 63 -2.13 2.29 6.98
N TYR A 64 -0.92 1.76 7.17
CA TYR A 64 0.14 2.51 7.85
C TYR A 64 0.72 3.61 6.94
N GLY A 65 1.34 4.61 7.57
CA GLY A 65 1.91 5.74 6.82
C GLY A 65 0.85 6.60 6.12
N GLY A 66 -0.39 6.58 6.64
CA GLY A 66 -1.57 7.18 6.03
C GLY A 66 -2.29 6.16 5.15
N SER A 67 -3.55 5.90 5.48
CA SER A 67 -4.36 4.94 4.73
C SER A 67 -4.53 5.35 3.28
N ASP A 68 -4.89 4.40 2.41
CA ASP A 68 -5.10 4.69 0.99
C ASP A 68 -6.20 5.75 0.77
N GLU A 69 -7.19 5.86 1.66
CA GLU A 69 -8.20 6.93 1.67
C GLU A 69 -7.55 8.29 1.92
N ILE A 70 -6.73 8.40 2.97
CA ILE A 70 -6.02 9.65 3.30
C ILE A 70 -5.08 10.05 2.16
N GLN A 71 -4.38 9.09 1.57
CA GLN A 71 -3.46 9.36 0.47
C GLN A 71 -4.21 9.81 -0.79
N ARG A 72 -5.39 9.25 -1.07
CA ARG A 72 -6.29 9.74 -2.13
C ARG A 72 -6.79 11.15 -1.88
N ASN A 73 -7.09 11.51 -0.62
CA ASN A 73 -7.46 12.87 -0.26
C ASN A 73 -6.30 13.85 -0.47
N VAL A 74 -5.07 13.45 -0.12
CA VAL A 74 -3.87 14.28 -0.39
C VAL A 74 -3.72 14.53 -1.89
N VAL A 75 -3.87 13.48 -2.72
CA VAL A 75 -3.83 13.63 -4.18
C VAL A 75 -4.96 14.55 -4.67
N ALA A 76 -6.19 14.34 -4.22
CA ALA A 76 -7.34 15.15 -4.59
C ALA A 76 -7.14 16.64 -4.25
N GLU A 77 -6.79 16.95 -3.00
CA GLU A 77 -6.72 18.33 -2.51
C GLU A 77 -5.44 19.06 -2.96
N ARG A 78 -4.29 18.37 -2.92
CA ARG A 78 -2.97 19.03 -3.08
C ARG A 78 -2.36 18.86 -4.45
N VAL A 79 -2.72 17.80 -5.19
CA VAL A 79 -2.24 17.59 -6.56
C VAL A 79 -3.29 18.04 -7.57
N LEU A 80 -4.55 17.66 -7.37
CA LEU A 80 -5.65 17.96 -8.31
C LEU A 80 -6.42 19.25 -7.98
N GLY A 81 -6.21 19.85 -6.81
CA GLY A 81 -6.87 21.11 -6.40
C GLY A 81 -8.37 20.98 -6.13
N LEU A 82 -8.85 19.77 -5.82
CA LEU A 82 -10.24 19.52 -5.48
C LEU A 82 -10.58 20.10 -4.08
N PRO A 83 -11.86 20.42 -3.82
CA PRO A 83 -12.29 20.82 -2.49
C PRO A 83 -11.96 19.78 -1.43
N LYS A 84 -11.71 20.25 -0.21
CA LYS A 84 -11.42 19.42 0.95
C LYS A 84 -12.58 18.49 1.29
N GLU A 85 -12.26 17.25 1.67
CA GLU A 85 -13.28 16.30 2.12
C GLU A 85 -14.07 16.88 3.32
N PRO A 86 -15.42 16.84 3.29
CA PRO A 86 -16.24 17.28 4.42
C PRO A 86 -15.93 16.46 5.67
N ARG A 87 -15.67 17.12 6.80
CA ARG A 87 -15.52 16.45 8.08
C ARG A 87 -16.89 16.38 8.75
N ALA A 88 -17.32 15.17 9.11
CA ALA A 88 -18.51 14.92 9.91
C ALA A 88 -18.31 15.35 11.37
#